data_AF-A0A7C1IBR7-F1
#
_entry.id   AF-A0A7C1IBR7-F1
#
_cell.length_a   1.000
_cell.length_b   1.000
_cell.length_c   1.000
_cell.angle_alpha   90.00
_cell.angle_beta   90.00
_cell.angle_gamma   90.00
#
_symmetry.space_group_name_H-M   'P 1'
#
loop_
_entity.id
_entity.type
_entity.pdbx_description
1 polymer ?
#
loop_
_entity_poly.entity_id
_entity_poly.type
_entity_poly.pdbx_seq_one_letter_code
_entity_poly.pdbx_strand_id
1 'polypeptide(L)'
;MVDREMQVALMERVEDLFNLNDADQVREIERKLTEYGFVQKGADPAVLAMEHAGLELFIEIELDEDGRVHAYTLLPFDERAKKQERFRW
;
A
#
# COMPACT_ATOMS: atom_id res chain seq x y z
N MET A 1 -2.08 16.83 12.20
CA MET A 1 -3.47 16.57 11.78
C MET A 1 -3.38 16.23 10.31
N VAL A 2 -3.63 14.97 9.95
CA VAL A 2 -3.62 14.55 8.54
C VAL A 2 -4.82 15.15 7.84
N ASP A 3 -4.59 15.66 6.63
CA ASP A 3 -5.67 16.14 5.78
C ASP A 3 -6.46 14.94 5.26
N ARG A 4 -7.66 14.76 5.80
CA ARG A 4 -8.46 13.55 5.57
C ARG A 4 -8.98 13.48 4.13
N GLU A 5 -9.23 14.62 3.50
CA GLU A 5 -9.65 14.67 2.10
C GLU A 5 -8.51 14.26 1.17
N MET A 6 -7.28 14.75 1.42
CA MET A 6 -6.10 14.30 0.68
C MET A 6 -5.76 12.83 0.93
N GLN A 7 -5.96 12.33 2.16
CA GLN A 7 -5.76 10.92 2.48
C GLN A 7 -6.70 10.03 1.68
N VAL A 8 -8.01 10.35 1.67
CA VAL A 8 -9.01 9.60 0.90
C VAL A 8 -8.73 9.68 -0.60
N ALA A 9 -8.44 10.87 -1.12
CA ALA A 9 -8.14 11.04 -2.55
C ALA A 9 -6.89 10.26 -3.00
N LEU A 10 -5.88 10.17 -2.12
CA LEU A 10 -4.71 9.33 -2.41
C LEU A 10 -5.05 7.84 -2.33
N MET A 11 -5.91 7.42 -1.39
CA MET A 11 -6.38 6.04 -1.34
C MET A 11 -7.12 5.63 -2.61
N GLU A 12 -8.06 6.46 -3.07
CA GLU A 12 -8.78 6.21 -4.32
C GLU A 12 -7.83 6.12 -5.53
N ARG A 13 -6.81 6.98 -5.60
CA ARG A 13 -5.77 6.92 -6.64
C ARG A 13 -4.96 5.64 -6.60
N VAL A 14 -4.67 5.13 -5.40
CA VAL A 14 -3.95 3.88 -5.22
C VAL A 14 -4.85 2.71 -5.61
N GLU A 15 -6.14 2.71 -5.24
CA GLU A 15 -7.06 1.66 -5.68
C GLU A 15 -7.24 1.65 -7.20
N ASP A 16 -7.34 2.83 -7.83
CA ASP A 16 -7.41 2.97 -9.28
C ASP A 16 -6.12 2.44 -9.96
N LEU A 17 -4.95 2.62 -9.32
CA LEU A 17 -3.69 2.07 -9.79
C LEU A 17 -3.71 0.53 -9.90
N PHE A 18 -4.29 -0.16 -8.90
CA PHE A 18 -4.42 -1.63 -8.93
C PHE A 18 -5.53 -2.10 -9.87
N ASN A 19 -6.56 -1.28 -10.09
CA ASN A 19 -7.62 -1.60 -11.07
C ASN A 19 -7.15 -1.42 -12.52
N LEU A 20 -6.30 -0.44 -12.79
CA LEU A 20 -5.80 -0.14 -14.14
C LEU A 20 -4.62 -1.00 -14.56
N ASN A 21 -3.84 -1.51 -13.60
CA ASN A 21 -2.67 -2.32 -13.86
C ASN A 21 -2.95 -3.79 -13.54
N ASP A 22 -2.69 -4.67 -14.51
CA ASP A 22 -2.68 -6.11 -14.28
C ASP A 22 -1.62 -6.50 -13.24
N ALA A 23 -1.88 -7.60 -12.53
CA ALA A 23 -1.01 -8.14 -11.48
C ALA A 23 0.44 -8.41 -11.92
N ASP A 24 0.70 -8.52 -13.22
CA ASP A 24 2.05 -8.66 -13.82
C ASP A 24 2.90 -7.38 -13.79
N GLN A 25 2.32 -6.22 -13.46
CA GLN A 25 3.00 -4.92 -13.55
C GLN A 25 3.47 -4.37 -12.20
N VAL A 26 3.90 -5.23 -11.26
CA VAL A 26 4.30 -4.81 -9.91
C VAL A 26 5.37 -3.70 -9.90
N ARG A 27 6.33 -3.74 -10.84
CA ARG A 27 7.37 -2.71 -10.98
C ARG A 27 6.80 -1.35 -11.40
N GLU A 28 5.75 -1.35 -12.21
CA GLU A 28 5.07 -0.10 -12.56
C GLU A 28 4.28 0.43 -11.36
N ILE A 29 3.62 -0.44 -10.61
CA ILE A 29 2.90 -0.09 -9.38
C ILE A 29 3.88 0.52 -8.35
N GLU A 30 5.01 -0.11 -8.09
CA GLU A 30 6.06 0.40 -7.19
C GLU A 30 6.56 1.79 -7.62
N ARG A 31 6.80 1.97 -8.92
CA ARG A 31 7.23 3.27 -9.47
C ARG A 31 6.17 4.34 -9.22
N LYS A 32 4.90 4.09 -9.55
CA LYS A 32 3.83 5.08 -9.35
C LYS A 32 3.58 5.36 -7.86
N LEU A 33 3.68 4.36 -7.00
CA LEU A 33 3.62 4.56 -5.55
C LEU A 33 4.76 5.46 -5.04
N THR A 34 5.96 5.28 -5.56
CA THR A 34 7.09 6.16 -5.25
C THR A 34 6.84 7.59 -5.75
N GLU A 35 6.27 7.76 -6.95
CA GLU A 35 5.85 9.08 -7.48
C GLU A 35 4.76 9.74 -6.62
N TYR A 36 3.89 8.94 -6.01
CA TYR A 36 2.88 9.39 -5.05
C TYR A 36 3.46 9.73 -3.67
N GLY A 37 4.75 9.51 -3.43
CA GLY A 37 5.43 9.82 -2.18
C GLY A 37 5.46 8.67 -1.17
N PHE A 38 5.07 7.45 -1.57
CA PHE A 38 5.28 6.27 -0.74
C PHE A 38 6.77 5.90 -0.71
N VAL A 39 7.22 5.45 0.45
CA VAL A 39 8.58 5.00 0.69
C VAL A 39 8.56 3.53 1.06
N GLN A 40 9.37 2.72 0.38
CA GLN A 40 9.46 1.29 0.66
C GLN A 40 9.96 1.03 2.09
N LYS A 41 9.26 0.15 2.80
CA LYS A 41 9.50 -0.25 4.18
C LYS A 41 9.51 -1.77 4.28
N GLY A 42 10.62 -2.37 3.86
CA GLY A 42 10.82 -3.80 3.92
C GLY A 42 11.72 -4.27 2.80
N ALA A 43 12.30 -5.45 2.95
CA ALA A 43 13.16 -6.08 1.95
C ALA A 43 12.69 -7.52 1.67
N ASP A 44 11.40 -7.80 1.92
CA ASP A 44 10.82 -9.11 1.68
C ASP A 44 10.55 -9.31 0.18
N PRO A 45 11.07 -10.38 -0.44
CA PRO A 45 10.86 -10.63 -1.86
C PRO A 45 9.41 -11.06 -2.18
N ALA A 46 8.67 -11.53 -1.17
CA ALA A 46 7.27 -11.94 -1.30
C ALA A 46 6.27 -10.84 -0.93
N VAL A 47 6.72 -9.73 -0.31
CA VAL A 47 5.82 -8.66 0.13
C VAL A 47 6.48 -7.29 -0.09
N LEU A 48 5.84 -6.46 -0.91
CA LEU A 48 6.22 -5.07 -1.10
C LEU A 48 5.41 -4.19 -0.14
N ALA A 49 6.03 -3.80 0.97
CA ALA A 49 5.47 -2.87 1.93
C ALA A 49 6.00 -1.45 1.67
N MET A 50 5.10 -0.46 1.63
CA MET A 50 5.45 0.96 1.47
C MET A 50 4.59 1.84 2.38
N GLU A 51 5.11 2.99 2.79
CA GLU A 51 4.39 3.94 3.64
C GLU A 51 4.47 5.37 3.12
N HIS A 52 3.41 6.14 3.31
CA HIS A 52 3.37 7.56 3.03
C HIS A 52 3.25 8.35 4.35
N ALA A 53 4.38 8.76 4.91
CA ALA A 53 4.45 9.42 6.21
C ALA A 53 3.62 10.73 6.29
N GLY A 54 3.49 11.46 5.19
CA GLY A 54 2.74 12.73 5.17
C GLY A 54 1.22 12.59 5.27
N LEU A 55 0.67 11.41 4.95
CA LEU A 55 -0.76 11.11 4.97
C LEU A 55 -1.06 9.91 5.87
N GLU A 56 -0.06 9.43 6.61
CA GLU A 56 -0.16 8.28 7.51
C GLU A 56 -0.82 7.08 6.83
N LEU A 57 -0.42 6.78 5.59
CA LEU A 57 -0.92 5.63 4.82
C LEU A 57 0.14 4.55 4.76
N PHE A 58 -0.32 3.30 4.79
CA PHE A 58 0.50 2.12 4.66
C PHE A 58 -0.11 1.21 3.60
N ILE A 59 0.73 0.69 2.71
CA ILE A 59 0.34 -0.29 1.72
C ILE A 59 1.24 -1.51 1.80
N GLU A 60 0.63 -2.68 1.81
CA GLU A 60 1.31 -3.97 1.66
C GLU A 60 0.79 -4.65 0.41
N ILE A 61 1.70 -5.11 -0.44
CA ILE A 61 1.38 -5.81 -1.67
C ILE A 61 2.02 -7.18 -1.56
N GLU A 62 1.19 -8.21 -1.45
CA GLU A 62 1.62 -9.59 -1.41
C GLU A 62 1.85 -10.07 -2.85
N LEU A 63 3.02 -10.64 -3.08
CA LEU A 63 3.43 -11.17 -4.37
C LEU A 63 3.38 -12.70 -4.35
N ASP A 64 2.89 -13.27 -5.44
CA ASP A 64 2.92 -14.72 -5.66
C ASP A 64 4.34 -15.21 -6.01
N GLU A 65 4.54 -16.52 -6.15
CA GLU A 65 5.84 -17.13 -6.49
C GLU A 65 6.40 -16.63 -7.85
N ASP A 66 5.52 -16.19 -8.75
CA ASP A 66 5.86 -15.57 -10.03
C ASP A 66 6.17 -14.05 -9.95
N GLY A 67 6.12 -13.45 -8.74
CA GLY A 67 6.35 -12.02 -8.52
C GLY A 67 5.19 -11.13 -8.97
N ARG A 68 4.00 -11.71 -9.13
CA ARG A 68 2.75 -11.01 -9.49
C ARG A 68 1.99 -10.58 -8.26
N VAL A 69 1.22 -9.49 -8.36
CA VAL A 69 0.34 -9.05 -7.27
C VAL A 69 -0.72 -10.12 -7.00
N HIS A 70 -0.59 -10.81 -5.86
CA HIS A 70 -1.58 -11.76 -5.38
C HIS A 70 -2.69 -11.05 -4.60
N ALA A 71 -2.29 -10.13 -3.71
CA ALA A 71 -3.20 -9.32 -2.91
C ALA A 71 -2.54 -7.97 -2.56
N TYR A 72 -3.36 -6.98 -2.22
CA TYR A 72 -2.87 -5.75 -1.62
C TYR A 72 -3.76 -5.32 -0.46
N THR A 73 -3.16 -4.65 0.51
CA THR A 73 -3.81 -4.07 1.67
C THR A 73 -3.38 -2.62 1.78
N LEU A 74 -4.33 -1.70 1.62
CA LEU A 74 -4.11 -0.27 1.83
C LEU A 74 -4.85 0.17 3.10
N LEU A 75 -4.11 0.72 4.06
CA LEU A 75 -4.66 1.10 5.36
C LEU A 75 -4.08 2.44 5.84
N PRO A 76 -4.90 3.32 6.42
CA PRO A 76 -4.38 4.42 7.22
C PRO A 76 -3.79 3.89 8.54
N PHE A 77 -2.84 4.62 9.12
CA PHE A 77 -2.17 4.23 10.37
C PHE A 77 -3.18 4.09 11.52
N ASP A 78 -4.24 4.91 11.52
CA ASP A 78 -5.33 4.85 12.49
C ASP A 78 -6.07 3.50 12.44
N GLU A 79 -6.21 2.89 11.25
CA GLU A 79 -6.78 1.53 11.09
C GLU A 79 -5.74 0.42 11.28
N ARG A 80 -4.46 0.69 11.01
CA ARG A 80 -3.36 -0.23 11.34
C ARG A 80 -3.32 -0.54 12.84
N ALA A 81 -3.58 0.46 13.69
CA ALA A 81 -3.68 0.29 15.14
C ALA A 81 -4.83 -0.67 15.53
N LYS A 82 -6.00 -0.55 14.88
CA LYS A 82 -7.15 -1.44 15.13
C LYS A 82 -6.93 -2.88 14.66
N LYS A 83 -6.21 -3.07 13.54
CA LYS A 83 -5.90 -4.43 13.04
C LYS A 83 -4.89 -5.14 13.95
N GLN A 84 -3.91 -4.42 14.53
CA GLN A 84 -2.99 -4.98 15.54
C GLN A 84 -3.68 -5.34 16.88
N GLU A 85 -4.72 -4.61 17.30
CA GLU A 85 -5.49 -5.00 18.49
C GLU A 85 -6.26 -6.32 18.30
N ARG A 86 -6.72 -6.63 17.08
CA ARG A 86 -7.55 -7.81 16.81
C ARG A 86 -6.78 -9.15 16.81
N PHE A 87 -5.45 -9.12 16.77
CA PHE A 87 -4.60 -10.32 16.85
C PHE A 87 -3.95 -10.54 18.22
N ARG A 88 -4.35 -9.79 19.25
CA ARG A 88 -4.04 -10.13 20.65
C ARG A 88 -5.12 -11.07 21.19
N TRP A 89 -4.97 -12.36 20.95
CA TRP A 89 -5.69 -13.42 21.65
C TRP A 89 -4.73 -14.57 21.98
#